data_AF-A0A1S8X9Y1-F1
#
_entry.id   AF-A0A1S8X9Y1-F1
#
_cell.length_a   1.000
_cell.length_b   1.000
_cell.length_c   1.000
_cell.angle_alpha   90.00
_cell.angle_beta   90.00
_cell.angle_gamma   90.00
#
_symmetry.space_group_name_H-M   'P 1'
#
loop_
_entity.id
_entity.type
_entity.pdbx_description
1 polymer ?
#
loop_
_entity_poly.entity_id
_entity_poly.type
_entity_poly.pdbx_seq_one_letter_code
_entity_poly.pdbx_strand_id
1 'polypeptide(L)'
;MEKILSSAHWETVGEEPVDVEFTIRHLQPDQEYEFRVAAVNAAGQGPWSDSSEPCVPAKVVESAKPNLVTPLANANVQVGESVELECEFKLGEPKGEVTW
;
A
#
# COMPACT_ATOMS: atom_id res chain seq x y z
N MET A 1 8.78 10.46 17.12
CA MET A 1 7.39 10.04 16.81
C MET A 1 7.05 8.82 17.64
N GLU A 2 5.81 8.66 18.10
CA GLU A 2 5.36 7.50 18.88
C GLU A 2 4.10 6.86 18.30
N LYS A 3 3.92 5.54 18.51
CA LYS A 3 2.69 4.77 18.21
C LYS A 3 2.10 4.17 19.49
N ILE A 4 0.79 3.88 19.50
CA ILE A 4 0.12 3.15 20.60
C ILE A 4 -0.81 2.04 20.06
N LEU A 5 -0.90 0.92 20.80
CA LEU A 5 -1.52 -0.34 20.37
C LEU A 5 -2.89 -0.62 21.00
N SER A 6 -3.09 -0.20 22.25
CA SER A 6 -4.36 -0.08 22.99
C SER A 6 -4.00 0.15 24.45
N SER A 7 -4.52 1.24 25.01
CA SER A 7 -4.48 1.62 26.43
C SER A 7 -3.18 1.32 27.20
N ALA A 8 -2.18 2.20 27.06
CA ALA A 8 -1.44 2.87 28.15
C ALA A 8 0.04 3.15 27.86
N HIS A 9 0.65 2.59 26.81
CA HIS A 9 2.07 2.76 26.53
C HIS A 9 2.36 3.25 25.12
N TRP A 10 3.00 4.41 25.03
CA TRP A 10 3.53 4.97 23.79
C TRP A 10 4.89 4.35 23.46
N GLU A 11 5.06 3.87 22.24
CA GLU A 11 6.32 3.31 21.75
C GLU A 11 6.99 4.31 20.79
N THR A 12 8.23 4.72 21.09
CA THR A 12 9.01 5.60 20.20
C THR A 12 9.41 4.83 18.93
N VAL A 13 8.98 5.35 17.79
CA VAL A 13 9.21 4.78 16.45
C VAL A 13 10.12 5.65 15.58
N GLY A 14 10.43 6.88 16.02
CA GLY A 14 11.38 7.76 15.34
C GLY A 14 12.20 8.54 16.35
N GLU A 15 13.49 8.21 16.44
CA GLU A 15 14.49 8.85 17.32
C GLU A 15 15.18 10.03 16.67
N GLU A 16 15.28 10.04 15.33
CA GLU A 16 15.88 11.14 14.57
C GLU A 16 14.83 12.18 14.19
N PRO A 17 15.13 13.49 14.36
CA PRO A 17 14.27 14.55 13.87
C PRO A 17 14.10 14.46 12.36
N VAL A 18 12.85 14.54 11.91
CA VAL A 18 12.49 14.67 10.49
C VAL A 18 11.79 16.00 10.27
N ASP A 19 11.74 16.43 9.01
CA ASP A 19 11.20 17.74 8.64
C ASP A 19 9.66 17.74 8.71
N VAL A 20 9.00 17.12 7.74
CA VAL A 20 7.52 17.08 7.65
C VAL A 20 6.93 15.71 7.35
N GLU A 21 7.77 14.69 7.11
CA GLU A 21 7.33 13.34 6.74
C GLU A 21 8.13 12.26 7.48
N PHE A 22 7.44 11.22 7.94
CA PHE A 22 8.03 10.03 8.55
C PHE A 22 7.32 8.77 8.06
N THR A 23 8.07 7.73 7.68
CA THR A 23 7.51 6.44 7.26
C THR A 23 7.76 5.38 8.33
N ILE A 24 6.70 4.87 8.96
CA ILE A 24 6.78 3.72 9.86
C ILE A 24 6.65 2.43 9.06
N ARG A 25 7.59 1.51 9.22
CA ARG A 25 7.58 0.19 8.58
C ARG A 25 7.17 -0.89 9.58
N HIS A 26 6.79 -2.05 9.05
CA HIS A 26 6.47 -3.25 9.85
C HIS A 26 5.28 -3.10 10.81
N LEU A 27 4.34 -2.22 10.48
CA LEU A 27 3.04 -2.21 11.15
C LEU A 27 2.32 -3.52 10.85
N GLN A 28 1.65 -4.08 11.87
CA GLN A 28 0.88 -5.30 11.68
C GLN A 28 -0.42 -4.97 10.95
N PRO A 29 -0.79 -5.75 9.92
CA PRO A 29 -2.08 -5.57 9.27
C PRO A 29 -3.22 -5.91 10.25
N ASP A 30 -4.39 -5.31 10.00
CA ASP A 30 -5.61 -5.51 10.82
C ASP A 30 -5.46 -5.06 12.30
N GLN A 31 -4.37 -4.35 12.63
CA GLN A 31 -4.12 -3.78 13.94
C GLN A 31 -4.31 -2.26 13.92
N GLU A 32 -5.09 -1.74 14.85
CA GLU A 32 -5.31 -0.30 14.98
C GLU A 32 -4.12 0.40 15.68
N TYR A 33 -3.71 1.56 15.15
CA TYR A 33 -2.65 2.41 15.68
C TYR A 33 -3.09 3.88 15.72
N GLU A 34 -2.68 4.59 16.78
CA GLU A 34 -2.66 6.05 16.82
C GLU A 34 -1.22 6.55 16.87
N PHE A 35 -0.99 7.75 16.34
CA PHE A 35 0.33 8.38 16.31
C PHE A 35 0.33 9.77 16.93
N ARG A 36 1.46 10.14 17.54
CA ARG A 36 1.72 11.52 17.99
C ARG A 36 3.14 11.95 17.66
N VAL A 37 3.31 13.26 17.48
CA VAL A 37 4.60 13.88 17.14
C VAL A 37 4.98 14.94 18.16
N ALA A 38 6.28 15.21 18.33
CA ALA A 38 6.78 16.31 19.13
C ALA A 38 7.89 17.00 18.34
N ALA A 39 7.86 18.33 18.33
CA ALA A 39 8.91 19.12 17.69
C ALA A 39 10.15 19.14 18.59
N VAL A 40 11.33 19.04 17.99
CA VAL A 40 12.62 19.14 18.69
C VAL A 40 13.37 20.36 18.16
N ASN A 41 13.84 21.22 19.06
CA ASN A 41 14.69 22.36 18.72
C ASN A 41 15.96 22.37 19.60
N ALA A 42 16.76 23.43 19.53
CA ALA A 42 18.01 23.53 20.31
C ALA A 42 17.80 23.48 21.83
N ALA A 43 16.61 23.76 22.35
CA ALA A 43 16.26 23.65 23.77
C ALA A 43 15.77 22.24 24.15
N GLY A 44 15.63 21.32 23.19
CA GLY A 44 15.17 19.96 23.38
C GLY A 44 13.79 19.70 22.78
N GLN A 45 13.13 18.65 23.28
CA GLN A 45 11.81 18.21 22.83
C GLN A 45 10.70 19.07 23.44
N GLY A 46 9.80 19.57 22.60
CA GLY A 46 8.59 20.27 23.01
C GLY A 46 7.46 19.31 23.46
N PRO A 47 6.26 19.85 23.72
CA PRO A 47 5.11 19.01 24.03
C PRO A 47 4.72 18.12 22.84
N TRP A 48 4.13 16.97 23.15
CA TRP A 48 3.50 16.12 22.15
C TRP A 48 2.26 16.80 21.55
N SER A 49 2.00 16.51 20.28
CA SER A 49 0.74 16.82 19.60
C SER A 49 -0.41 16.01 20.18
N ASP A 50 -1.63 16.38 19.79
CA ASP A 50 -2.78 15.48 19.89
C ASP A 50 -2.50 14.19 19.07
N SER A 51 -3.13 13.09 19.48
CA SER A 51 -3.12 11.84 18.74
C SER A 51 -3.76 12.03 17.36
N SER A 52 -3.26 11.31 16.35
CA SER A 52 -3.94 11.14 15.08
C SER A 52 -5.26 10.39 15.25
N GLU A 53 -6.11 10.43 14.23
CA GLU A 53 -7.20 9.47 14.13
C GLU A 53 -6.63 8.03 14.09
N PRO A 54 -7.36 7.04 14.66
CA PRO A 54 -6.95 5.65 14.58
C PRO A 54 -6.85 5.19 13.14
N CYS A 55 -5.78 4.47 12.81
CA CYS A 55 -5.56 3.91 11.48
C CYS A 55 -5.30 2.41 11.56
N VAL A 56 -5.83 1.67 10.59
CA VAL A 56 -5.61 0.23 10.46
C VAL A 56 -4.82 -0.02 9.17
N PRO A 57 -3.56 -0.48 9.25
CA PRO A 57 -2.78 -0.83 8.08
C PRO A 57 -3.48 -1.94 7.30
N ALA A 58 -3.67 -1.70 6.00
CA ALA A 58 -4.21 -2.72 5.12
C ALA A 58 -3.23 -3.89 5.00
N LYS A 59 -3.78 -5.09 4.84
CA LYS A 59 -2.98 -6.27 4.50
C LYS A 59 -2.23 -6.00 3.19
N VAL A 60 -0.92 -6.23 3.19
CA VAL A 60 -0.14 -6.25 1.96
C VAL A 60 -0.71 -7.38 1.12
N VAL A 61 -1.45 -7.04 0.07
CA VAL A 61 -1.79 -8.01 -0.96
C VAL A 61 -0.49 -8.27 -1.70
N GLU A 62 -0.04 -9.54 -1.74
CA GLU A 62 1.03 -9.90 -2.66
C GLU A 62 0.61 -9.46 -4.06
N SER A 63 1.42 -8.57 -4.64
CA SER A 63 1.19 -8.09 -5.99
C SER A 63 1.29 -9.27 -6.95
N ALA A 64 0.16 -9.86 -7.31
CA ALA A 64 0.11 -10.90 -8.32
C ALA A 64 0.53 -10.25 -9.64
N LYS A 65 1.59 -10.74 -10.28
CA LYS A 65 1.95 -10.24 -11.61
C LYS A 65 0.85 -10.67 -12.60
N PRO A 66 0.41 -9.81 -13.54
CA PRO A 66 -0.49 -10.24 -14.59
C PRO A 66 0.10 -11.42 -15.35
N ASN A 67 -0.72 -12.44 -15.60
CA ASN A 67 -0.29 -13.61 -16.34
C ASN A 67 -1.29 -13.98 -17.43
N LEU A 68 -0.78 -14.28 -18.61
CA LEU A 68 -1.56 -14.73 -19.76
C LEU A 68 -1.83 -16.23 -19.57
N VAL A 69 -3.10 -16.58 -19.39
CA VAL A 69 -3.55 -17.95 -19.21
C VAL A 69 -3.68 -18.62 -20.58
N THR A 70 -4.33 -17.93 -21.51
CA THR A 70 -4.57 -18.42 -22.87
C THR A 70 -4.05 -17.38 -23.84
N PRO A 71 -2.90 -17.62 -24.51
CA PRO A 71 -2.32 -16.68 -25.46
C PRO A 71 -3.11 -16.63 -26.77
N LEU A 72 -3.04 -15.49 -27.45
CA LEU A 72 -3.57 -15.36 -28.81
C LEU A 72 -2.82 -16.30 -29.75
N ALA A 73 -3.59 -17.03 -30.56
CA ALA A 73 -3.09 -17.81 -31.67
C ALA A 73 -3.24 -17.03 -32.98
N ASN A 74 -2.29 -17.20 -33.90
CA ASN A 74 -2.40 -16.65 -35.24
C ASN A 74 -3.54 -17.34 -36.00
N ALA A 75 -4.38 -16.57 -36.67
CA ALA A 75 -5.45 -17.08 -37.53
C ALA A 75 -5.25 -16.63 -38.99
N ASN A 76 -5.57 -17.51 -39.93
CA ASN A 76 -5.68 -17.19 -41.36
C ASN A 76 -7.14 -17.29 -41.76
N VAL A 77 -7.70 -16.23 -42.32
CA VAL A 77 -9.13 -16.15 -42.69
C VAL A 77 -9.26 -15.71 -44.15
N GLN A 78 -10.29 -16.17 -44.86
CA GLN A 78 -10.54 -15.72 -46.23
C GLN A 78 -11.17 -14.32 -46.24
N VAL A 79 -10.98 -13.58 -47.34
CA VAL A 79 -11.52 -12.23 -47.48
C VAL A 79 -13.05 -12.27 -47.43
N GLY A 80 -13.63 -11.58 -46.45
CA GLY A 80 -15.08 -11.53 -46.22
C GLY A 80 -15.59 -12.45 -45.10
N GLU A 81 -14.73 -13.29 -44.53
CA GLU A 81 -15.05 -14.11 -43.36
C GLU A 81 -14.64 -13.40 -42.06
N SER A 82 -15.48 -13.54 -41.03
CA SER A 82 -15.20 -13.03 -39.68
C SER A 82 -14.32 -14.02 -38.91
N VAL A 83 -13.40 -13.50 -38.10
CA VAL A 83 -12.61 -14.28 -37.14
C VAL A 83 -12.82 -13.73 -35.74
N GLU A 84 -12.98 -14.63 -34.77
CA GLU A 84 -13.01 -14.31 -33.35
C GLU A 84 -11.68 -14.71 -32.73
N LEU A 85 -11.02 -13.76 -32.06
CA LEU A 85 -9.77 -13.98 -31.35
C LEU A 85 -10.04 -13.84 -29.86
N GLU A 86 -9.72 -14.88 -29.11
CA GLU A 86 -9.92 -14.92 -27.66
C GLU A 86 -8.57 -15.11 -26.96
N CYS A 87 -8.38 -14.36 -25.88
CA CYS A 87 -7.28 -14.59 -24.95
C CYS A 87 -7.79 -14.43 -23.52
N GLU A 88 -7.18 -15.18 -22.61
CA GLU A 88 -7.51 -15.12 -21.20
C GLU A 88 -6.27 -14.68 -20.44
N PHE A 89 -6.43 -13.71 -19.54
CA PHE A 89 -5.37 -13.28 -18.64
C PHE A 89 -5.94 -13.11 -17.23
N LYS A 90 -5.11 -13.37 -16.24
CA LYS A 90 -5.37 -13.01 -14.85
C LYS A 90 -4.74 -11.66 -14.60
N LEU A 91 -5.56 -10.66 -14.31
CA LEU A 91 -5.07 -9.39 -13.82
C LEU A 91 -4.48 -9.60 -12.43
N GLY A 92 -3.30 -9.03 -12.26
CA GLY A 92 -2.70 -8.86 -10.95
C GLY A 92 -3.55 -8.04 -10.01
N GLU A 93 -3.12 -7.97 -8.75
CA GLU A 93 -3.55 -6.93 -7.84
C GLU A 93 -2.42 -5.89 -7.69
N PRO A 94 -2.70 -4.57 -7.85
CA PRO A 94 -3.99 -3.98 -8.24
C PRO A 94 -4.37 -4.30 -9.69
N LYS A 95 -5.69 -4.37 -9.97
CA LYS A 95 -6.20 -4.64 -11.31
C LYS A 95 -5.73 -3.56 -12.28
N GLY A 96 -4.91 -3.95 -13.25
CA GLY A 96 -4.50 -3.07 -14.35
C GLY A 96 -5.62 -2.85 -15.37
N GLU A 97 -5.40 -1.89 -16.27
CA GLU A 97 -6.27 -1.63 -17.42
C GLU A 97 -5.92 -2.57 -18.57
N VAL A 98 -6.95 -3.02 -19.33
CA VAL A 98 -6.81 -3.97 -20.44
C VAL A 98 -7.18 -3.26 -21.73
N THR A 99 -6.27 -3.26 -22.70
CA THR A 99 -6.49 -2.72 -24.05
C THR A 99 -6.06 -3.74 -25.10
N TRP A 100 -6.82 -3.82 -26.19
CA TRP A 100 -6.47 -4.61 -27.39
C TRP A 100 -5.31 -4.00 -28.16
#